data_AF-A0A970Y9I5-F1
#
_entry.id   AF-A0A970Y9I5-F1
#
_cell.length_a   1.000
_cell.length_b   1.000
_cell.length_c   1.000
_cell.angle_alpha   90.00
_cell.angle_beta   90.00
_cell.angle_gamma   90.00
#
_symmetry.space_group_name_H-M   'P 1'
#
loop_
_entity.id
_entity.type
_entity.pdbx_description
1 polymer ?
#
loop_
_entity_poly.entity_id
_entity_poly.type
_entity_poly.pdbx_seq_one_letter_code
_entity_poly.pdbx_strand_id
1 'polypeptide(L)'
;MIKRVITVLLSALLLLSFTACSSRTKYGEYKAGYFDGYNAGYSAGLAAGGGTEPENAETPTTLPAPSADLYDTPDITPIGTARTFANERDGYTLSVMINSVIRGQEAWELVSAASSSGEEPPVGKEYMVVSATVSALSATADEAVGISGCDIFEIFSNSFVEYGQGSIEGPGPVLKGEINEGESLTGYMSFLVDIGDAPMAVFGRNYDGSGGIWFALY
;
A
#
# COMPACT_ATOMS: atom_id res chain seq x y z
N MET A 1 30.20 22.59 59.99
CA MET A 1 28.86 21.98 59.90
C MET A 1 27.98 22.59 58.79
N ILE A 2 28.56 23.00 57.66
CA ILE A 2 27.84 23.49 56.47
C ILE A 2 28.72 23.03 55.31
N LYS A 3 28.36 21.93 54.63
CA LYS A 3 28.92 21.47 53.33
C LYS A 3 28.44 20.08 52.90
N ARG A 4 27.71 19.33 53.74
CA ARG A 4 27.18 17.99 53.39
C ARG A 4 25.67 17.93 53.12
N VAL A 5 24.98 19.07 53.09
CA VAL A 5 23.51 19.14 52.92
C VAL A 5 23.09 19.46 51.47
N ILE A 6 24.05 19.80 50.59
CA ILE A 6 23.73 20.25 49.21
C ILE A 6 23.70 19.09 48.19
N THR A 7 24.26 17.93 48.51
CA THR A 7 24.36 16.81 47.53
C THR A 7 23.16 15.88 47.53
N VAL A 8 22.23 15.97 48.50
CA VAL A 8 21.05 15.09 48.56
C VAL A 8 19.78 15.76 48.03
N LEU A 9 19.80 17.07 47.78
CA LEU A 9 18.66 17.83 47.25
C LEU A 9 18.68 18.04 45.72
N LEU A 10 19.65 17.46 45.01
CA LEU A 10 19.72 17.48 43.54
C LEU A 10 19.36 16.13 42.90
N SER A 11 18.83 15.18 43.68
CA SER A 11 18.55 13.81 43.22
C SER A 11 17.10 13.36 43.42
N ALA A 12 16.18 14.28 43.75
CA ALA A 12 14.78 13.97 44.05
C ALA A 12 13.75 14.85 43.31
N LEU A 13 14.15 15.48 42.20
CA LEU A 13 13.27 16.26 41.32
C LEU A 13 13.89 16.14 39.91
N LEU A 14 13.60 15.11 39.11
CA LEU A 14 12.45 15.08 38.21
C LEU A 14 12.31 13.66 37.63
N LEU A 15 11.74 12.73 38.41
CA LEU A 15 11.21 11.45 37.92
C LEU A 15 9.71 11.64 37.68
N LEU A 16 9.33 12.16 36.51
CA LEU A 16 7.99 12.28 35.90
C LEU A 16 8.22 13.22 34.70
N SER A 17 8.19 12.82 33.43
CA SER A 17 7.26 11.93 32.76
C SER A 17 7.89 11.42 31.46
N PHE A 18 8.14 10.11 31.36
CA PHE A 18 8.08 9.44 30.06
C PHE A 18 6.60 9.33 29.68
N THR A 19 6.02 10.43 29.24
CA THR A 19 4.86 10.31 28.35
C THR A 19 5.47 9.87 27.04
N ALA A 20 5.51 8.56 26.82
CA ALA A 20 5.55 8.04 25.47
C ALA A 20 4.46 8.80 24.72
N CYS A 21 4.85 9.68 23.80
CA CYS A 21 3.94 10.12 22.76
C CYS A 21 3.74 8.86 21.92
N SER A 22 2.83 7.99 22.36
CA SER A 22 2.20 7.05 21.45
C SER A 22 1.37 7.94 20.52
N SER A 23 2.03 8.52 19.51
CA SER A 23 1.31 8.93 18.32
C SER A 23 0.69 7.64 17.81
N ARG A 24 -0.58 7.45 18.14
CA ARG A 24 -1.44 6.62 17.31
C ARG A 24 -1.29 7.23 15.93
N THR A 25 -0.55 6.56 15.06
CA THR A 25 -0.64 6.83 13.63
C THR A 25 -2.11 6.67 13.29
N LYS A 26 -2.80 7.77 12.99
CA LYS A 26 -4.23 7.76 12.65
C LYS A 26 -4.50 6.73 11.55
N TYR A 27 -3.51 6.49 10.68
CA TYR A 27 -3.49 5.49 9.63
C TYR A 27 -3.87 4.06 10.09
N GLY A 28 -3.40 3.59 11.26
CA GLY A 28 -3.65 2.22 11.74
C GLY A 28 -5.10 1.96 12.19
N GLU A 29 -5.85 3.01 12.53
CA GLU A 29 -7.25 2.90 12.95
C GLU A 29 -8.21 2.69 11.76
N TYR A 30 -7.78 3.04 10.54
CA TYR A 30 -8.59 2.91 9.32
C TYR A 30 -8.68 1.48 8.76
N LYS A 31 -7.70 0.60 9.00
CA LYS A 31 -7.67 -0.76 8.40
C LYS A 31 -8.31 -1.88 9.24
N ALA A 32 -8.66 -1.64 10.51
CA ALA A 32 -9.29 -2.67 11.35
C ALA A 32 -10.64 -3.18 10.79
N GLY A 33 -11.39 -2.32 10.08
CA GLY A 33 -12.66 -2.71 9.44
C GLY A 33 -12.53 -3.42 8.09
N TYR A 34 -11.34 -3.41 7.46
CA TYR A 34 -11.13 -3.99 6.13
C TYR A 34 -10.91 -5.52 6.17
N PHE A 35 -10.25 -6.02 7.22
CA PHE A 35 -9.92 -7.45 7.34
C PHE A 35 -11.13 -8.35 7.70
N ASP A 36 -12.09 -7.85 8.48
CA ASP A 36 -13.25 -8.66 8.92
C ASP A 36 -14.23 -8.99 7.77
N GLY A 37 -14.33 -8.13 6.76
CA GLY A 37 -15.21 -8.36 5.60
C GLY A 37 -14.66 -9.35 4.58
N TYR A 38 -13.33 -9.51 4.50
CA TYR A 38 -12.66 -10.23 3.41
C TYR A 38 -12.61 -11.76 3.62
N ASN A 39 -12.50 -12.23 4.88
CA ASN A 39 -12.51 -13.67 5.20
C ASN A 39 -13.87 -14.35 4.95
N ALA A 40 -14.96 -13.59 4.94
CA ALA A 40 -16.30 -14.11 4.64
C ALA A 40 -16.51 -14.40 3.14
N GLY A 41 -15.87 -13.62 2.25
CA GLY A 41 -15.99 -13.80 0.79
C GLY A 41 -15.21 -15.00 0.26
N TYR A 42 -14.02 -15.27 0.83
CA TYR A 42 -13.18 -16.40 0.42
C TYR A 42 -13.75 -17.78 0.80
N SER A 43 -14.46 -17.86 1.92
CA SER A 43 -15.05 -19.12 2.40
C SER A 43 -16.34 -19.51 1.66
N ALA A 44 -17.04 -18.54 1.05
CA ALA A 44 -18.21 -18.82 0.22
C ALA A 44 -17.84 -19.41 -1.16
N GLY A 45 -16.67 -19.07 -1.71
CA GLY A 45 -16.22 -19.54 -3.03
C GLY A 45 -15.69 -20.98 -3.08
N LEU A 46 -15.33 -21.57 -1.94
CA LEU A 46 -14.75 -22.92 -1.87
C LEU A 46 -15.74 -24.05 -1.52
N ALA A 47 -17.00 -23.73 -1.18
CA ALA A 47 -17.95 -24.72 -0.67
C ALA A 47 -18.89 -25.35 -1.73
N ALA A 48 -18.69 -25.12 -3.03
CA ALA A 48 -19.56 -25.67 -4.08
C ALA A 48 -18.80 -26.61 -5.03
N GLY A 49 -18.39 -27.77 -4.50
CA GLY A 49 -17.85 -28.87 -5.29
C GLY A 49 -18.49 -30.20 -4.91
N GLY A 50 -19.43 -30.70 -5.72
CA GLY A 50 -19.83 -32.11 -5.73
C GLY A 50 -21.32 -32.36 -5.99
N GLY A 51 -21.64 -33.02 -7.12
CA GLY A 51 -22.90 -33.78 -7.28
C GLY A 51 -23.59 -33.69 -8.65
N THR A 52 -23.26 -34.64 -9.52
CA THR A 52 -24.07 -35.32 -10.58
C THR A 52 -25.32 -34.66 -11.19
N GLU A 53 -25.30 -34.59 -12.53
CA GLU A 53 -26.38 -34.37 -13.52
C GLU A 53 -27.53 -35.42 -13.44
N PRO A 54 -28.80 -35.02 -13.71
CA PRO A 54 -29.38 -35.24 -15.04
C PRO A 54 -30.14 -34.04 -15.65
N GLU A 55 -29.84 -33.82 -16.94
CA GLU A 55 -30.67 -33.41 -18.07
C GLU A 55 -32.17 -33.08 -17.81
N ASN A 56 -32.53 -31.80 -17.90
CA ASN A 56 -33.76 -31.35 -18.57
C ASN A 56 -33.57 -29.91 -19.07
N ALA A 57 -33.84 -29.72 -20.36
CA ALA A 57 -33.57 -28.49 -21.09
C ALA A 57 -34.60 -27.38 -20.76
N GLU A 58 -34.13 -26.30 -20.17
CA GLU A 58 -34.69 -24.97 -20.39
C GLU A 58 -33.58 -24.04 -20.88
N THR A 59 -33.84 -23.40 -22.02
CA THR A 59 -32.98 -22.43 -22.70
C THR A 59 -32.47 -21.38 -21.70
N PRO A 60 -31.14 -21.13 -21.62
CA PRO A 60 -30.65 -20.10 -20.72
C PRO A 60 -31.17 -18.75 -21.21
N THR A 61 -32.01 -18.13 -20.39
CA THR A 61 -32.29 -16.70 -20.52
C THR A 61 -30.95 -16.01 -20.23
N THR A 62 -30.28 -15.55 -21.28
CA THR A 62 -29.03 -14.82 -21.20
C THR A 62 -29.22 -13.65 -20.23
N LEU A 63 -28.57 -13.75 -19.06
CA LEU A 63 -28.34 -12.58 -18.22
C LEU A 63 -27.73 -11.51 -19.13
N PRO A 64 -28.21 -10.25 -19.10
CA PRO A 64 -27.55 -9.20 -19.85
C PRO A 64 -26.08 -9.17 -19.42
N ALA A 65 -25.18 -9.23 -20.40
CA ALA A 65 -23.76 -9.02 -20.16
C ALA A 65 -23.62 -7.70 -19.38
N PRO A 66 -22.79 -7.65 -18.31
CA PRO A 66 -22.50 -6.40 -17.65
C PRO A 66 -22.04 -5.40 -18.72
N SER A 67 -22.76 -4.27 -18.81
CA SER A 67 -22.43 -3.21 -19.75
C SER A 67 -20.99 -2.76 -19.49
N ALA A 68 -20.15 -2.90 -20.51
CA ALA A 68 -18.75 -2.51 -20.50
C ALA A 68 -18.54 -0.98 -20.44
N ASP A 69 -19.62 -0.20 -20.33
CA ASP A 69 -19.62 1.26 -20.42
C ASP A 69 -19.70 1.95 -19.05
N LEU A 70 -19.52 1.23 -17.93
CA LEU A 70 -19.73 1.79 -16.59
C LEU A 70 -18.47 2.29 -15.85
N TYR A 71 -17.31 2.31 -16.51
CA TYR A 71 -16.10 2.89 -15.94
C TYR A 71 -15.39 3.71 -17.02
N ASP A 72 -15.35 5.04 -16.86
CA ASP A 72 -14.34 5.85 -17.53
C ASP A 72 -12.99 5.25 -17.14
N THR A 73 -12.24 4.76 -18.13
CA THR A 73 -10.89 4.26 -17.88
C THR A 73 -10.08 5.36 -17.20
N PRO A 74 -9.45 5.10 -16.03
CA PRO A 74 -8.74 6.14 -15.31
C PRO A 74 -7.57 6.70 -16.13
N ASP A 75 -7.23 7.98 -15.90
CA ASP A 75 -6.03 8.60 -16.49
C ASP A 75 -4.78 7.92 -15.93
N ILE A 76 -4.15 7.06 -16.73
CA ILE A 76 -2.97 6.28 -16.35
C ILE A 76 -1.71 7.13 -16.56
N THR A 77 -0.99 7.37 -15.48
CA THR A 77 0.26 8.13 -15.45
C THR A 77 1.45 7.23 -15.82
N PRO A 78 2.28 7.59 -16.80
CA PRO A 78 3.49 6.83 -17.14
C PRO A 78 4.56 6.88 -16.04
N ILE A 79 5.43 5.86 -16.01
CA ILE A 79 6.64 5.85 -15.19
C ILE A 79 7.49 7.10 -15.49
N GLY A 80 8.09 7.67 -14.45
CA GLY A 80 8.91 8.89 -14.51
C GLY A 80 8.11 10.19 -14.58
N THR A 81 6.77 10.12 -14.50
CA THR A 81 5.90 11.30 -14.46
C THR A 81 5.40 11.54 -13.06
N ALA A 82 5.70 12.71 -12.50
CA ALA A 82 5.17 13.12 -11.21
C ALA A 82 3.72 13.65 -11.33
N ARG A 83 2.89 13.33 -10.33
CA ARG A 83 1.52 13.82 -10.21
C ARG A 83 1.27 14.38 -8.83
N THR A 84 0.45 15.41 -8.77
CA THR A 84 0.05 16.05 -7.51
C THR A 84 -1.18 15.37 -6.93
N PHE A 85 -1.09 14.99 -5.66
CA PHE A 85 -2.21 14.50 -4.86
C PHE A 85 -2.53 15.51 -3.75
N ALA A 86 -3.76 15.99 -3.69
CA ALA A 86 -4.22 16.85 -2.60
C ALA A 86 -5.18 16.08 -1.70
N ASN A 87 -4.88 16.03 -0.41
CA ASN A 87 -5.80 15.55 0.61
C ASN A 87 -6.31 16.74 1.41
N GLU A 88 -7.45 17.29 0.98
CA GLU A 88 -8.05 18.46 1.62
C GLU A 88 -8.51 18.16 3.06
N ARG A 89 -8.93 16.91 3.32
CA ARG A 89 -9.38 16.48 4.65
C ARG A 89 -8.26 16.56 5.67
N ASP A 90 -7.07 16.11 5.30
CA ASP A 90 -5.90 16.06 6.16
C ASP A 90 -4.92 17.22 5.93
N GLY A 91 -5.25 18.15 5.01
CA GLY A 91 -4.55 19.42 4.85
C GLY A 91 -3.15 19.34 4.21
N TYR A 92 -2.89 18.35 3.34
CA TYR A 92 -1.59 18.21 2.69
C TYR A 92 -1.68 18.04 1.16
N THR A 93 -0.58 18.38 0.48
CA THR A 93 -0.38 18.17 -0.94
C THR A 93 0.93 17.43 -1.17
N LEU A 94 0.89 16.34 -1.92
CA LEU A 94 2.05 15.52 -2.27
C LEU A 94 2.34 15.57 -3.76
N SER A 95 3.60 15.44 -4.12
CA SER A 95 4.04 15.01 -5.46
C SER A 95 4.40 13.54 -5.37
N VAL A 96 3.83 12.72 -6.25
CA VAL A 96 4.02 11.26 -6.27
C VAL A 96 4.52 10.85 -7.64
N MET A 97 5.56 10.02 -7.67
CA MET A 97 6.16 9.51 -8.91
C MET A 97 6.59 8.06 -8.74
N ILE A 98 6.26 7.22 -9.72
CA ILE A 98 6.93 5.93 -9.92
C ILE A 98 8.22 6.20 -10.70
N ASN A 99 9.37 5.89 -10.11
CA ASN A 99 10.68 6.12 -10.72
C ASN A 99 11.06 5.00 -11.70
N SER A 100 10.85 3.76 -11.29
CA SER A 100 11.25 2.57 -12.06
C SER A 100 10.52 1.31 -11.58
N VAL A 101 10.50 0.30 -12.44
CA VAL A 101 9.94 -1.02 -12.16
C VAL A 101 10.93 -2.09 -12.63
N ILE A 102 11.19 -3.07 -11.77
CA ILE A 102 11.99 -4.28 -12.05
C ILE A 102 11.06 -5.48 -11.89
N ARG A 103 11.14 -6.49 -12.77
CA ARG A 103 10.24 -7.66 -12.77
C ARG A 103 11.00 -8.97 -12.83
N GLY A 104 10.29 -10.06 -12.58
CA GLY A 104 10.74 -11.42 -12.87
C GLY A 104 11.93 -11.84 -12.03
N GLN A 105 12.89 -12.48 -12.68
CA GLN A 105 14.08 -13.05 -12.05
C GLN A 105 14.90 -11.98 -11.30
N GLU A 106 15.11 -10.81 -11.90
CA GLU A 106 15.88 -9.73 -11.27
C GLU A 106 15.19 -9.18 -10.02
N ALA A 107 13.87 -9.03 -10.07
CA ALA A 107 13.08 -8.62 -8.89
C ALA A 107 13.14 -9.68 -7.78
N TRP A 108 13.05 -10.96 -8.13
CA TRP A 108 13.15 -12.06 -7.18
C TRP A 108 14.52 -12.11 -6.50
N GLU A 109 15.61 -11.86 -7.22
CA GLU A 109 16.96 -11.79 -6.66
C GLU A 109 17.08 -10.65 -5.63
N LEU A 110 16.51 -9.48 -5.92
CA LEU A 110 16.48 -8.35 -4.98
C LEU A 110 15.67 -8.65 -3.71
N VAL A 111 14.48 -9.25 -3.87
CA VAL A 111 13.61 -9.64 -2.75
C VAL A 111 14.27 -10.73 -1.91
N SER A 112 14.86 -11.74 -2.54
CA SER A 112 15.52 -12.85 -1.86
C SER A 112 16.79 -12.41 -1.12
N ALA A 113 17.49 -11.41 -1.64
CA ALA A 113 18.63 -10.82 -0.93
C ALA A 113 18.20 -10.01 0.30
N ALA A 114 17.00 -9.42 0.28
CA ALA A 114 16.47 -8.60 1.36
C ALA A 114 15.83 -9.41 2.49
N SER A 115 15.24 -10.57 2.18
CA SER A 115 14.52 -11.38 3.17
C SER A 115 15.15 -12.76 3.35
N SER A 116 15.40 -13.15 4.60
CA SER A 116 15.86 -14.50 4.95
C SER A 116 14.86 -15.61 4.60
N SER A 117 13.60 -15.22 4.31
CA SER A 117 12.53 -16.10 3.86
C SER A 117 12.22 -15.93 2.38
N GLY A 118 13.18 -15.51 1.53
CA GLY A 118 12.97 -15.34 0.10
C GLY A 118 12.40 -16.60 -0.57
N GLU A 119 11.07 -16.67 -0.66
CA GLU A 119 10.38 -17.79 -1.28
C GLU A 119 10.42 -17.60 -2.80
N GLU A 120 10.64 -18.70 -3.52
CA GLU A 120 10.46 -18.74 -4.97
C GLU A 120 9.03 -18.27 -5.31
N PRO A 121 8.84 -17.45 -6.37
CA PRO A 121 7.50 -17.01 -6.73
C PRO A 121 6.59 -18.21 -7.05
N PRO A 122 5.33 -18.21 -6.60
CA PRO A 122 4.38 -19.26 -6.95
C PRO A 122 4.22 -19.44 -8.46
N VAL A 123 3.80 -20.63 -8.89
CA VAL A 123 3.55 -20.92 -10.32
C VAL A 123 2.61 -19.87 -10.92
N GLY A 124 3.03 -19.29 -12.05
CA GLY A 124 2.26 -18.26 -12.76
C GLY A 124 2.42 -16.83 -12.23
N LYS A 125 3.16 -16.65 -11.12
CA LYS A 125 3.46 -15.35 -10.53
C LYS A 125 4.93 -14.96 -10.73
N GLU A 126 5.20 -13.67 -10.64
CA GLU A 126 6.55 -13.12 -10.56
C GLU A 126 6.63 -11.99 -9.55
N TYR A 127 7.82 -11.76 -9.01
CA TYR A 127 8.08 -10.58 -8.20
C TYR A 127 8.18 -9.34 -9.09
N MET A 128 7.73 -8.22 -8.54
CA MET A 128 7.91 -6.89 -9.08
C MET A 128 8.44 -5.98 -7.98
N VAL A 129 9.51 -5.24 -8.25
CA VAL A 129 10.06 -4.21 -7.37
C VAL A 129 9.80 -2.86 -8.00
N VAL A 130 9.12 -1.98 -7.28
CA VAL A 130 8.75 -0.64 -7.72
C VAL A 130 9.50 0.37 -6.89
N SER A 131 10.25 1.28 -7.54
CA SER A 131 10.81 2.45 -6.88
C SER A 131 9.85 3.62 -7.03
N ALA A 132 9.57 4.33 -5.94
CA ALA A 132 8.76 5.53 -5.96
C ALA A 132 9.38 6.66 -5.14
N THR A 133 9.01 7.89 -5.48
CA THR A 133 9.36 9.09 -4.73
C THR A 133 8.08 9.81 -4.35
N VAL A 134 7.98 10.21 -3.08
CA VAL A 134 6.90 11.03 -2.54
C VAL A 134 7.51 12.28 -1.92
N SER A 135 7.04 13.44 -2.34
CA SER A 135 7.47 14.75 -1.82
C SER A 135 6.30 15.49 -1.22
N ALA A 136 6.46 16.08 -0.04
CA ALA A 136 5.44 16.94 0.54
C ALA A 136 5.60 18.36 -0.02
N LEU A 137 4.65 18.77 -0.86
CA LEU A 137 4.61 20.11 -1.44
C LEU A 137 4.04 21.13 -0.47
N SER A 138 3.05 20.73 0.32
CA SER A 138 2.48 21.52 1.42
C SER A 138 1.95 20.59 2.51
N ALA A 139 2.05 20.99 3.77
CA ALA A 139 1.40 20.33 4.88
C ALA A 139 0.88 21.36 5.88
N THR A 140 -0.07 20.97 6.72
CA THR A 140 -0.44 21.76 7.90
C THR A 140 0.81 22.01 8.76
N ALA A 141 0.96 23.27 9.21
CA ALA A 141 2.14 23.68 9.96
C ALA A 141 2.32 22.78 11.21
N ASP A 142 3.54 22.25 11.38
CA ASP A 142 3.95 21.31 12.44
C ASP A 142 3.44 19.86 12.33
N GLU A 143 2.88 19.43 11.19
CA GLU A 143 2.48 18.03 10.96
C GLU A 143 3.29 17.36 9.84
N ALA A 144 3.93 16.22 10.16
CA ALA A 144 4.58 15.39 9.17
C ALA A 144 3.57 14.44 8.49
N VAL A 145 3.75 14.21 7.19
CA VAL A 145 2.93 13.26 6.42
C VAL A 145 3.55 11.87 6.52
N GLY A 146 2.82 10.92 7.10
CA GLY A 146 3.24 9.53 7.17
C GLY A 146 3.09 8.80 5.84
N ILE A 147 4.19 8.23 5.34
CA ILE A 147 4.25 7.43 4.12
C ILE A 147 4.54 5.97 4.49
N SER A 148 3.74 5.05 3.97
CA SER A 148 3.97 3.60 4.03
C SER A 148 3.56 3.01 2.69
N GLY A 149 4.54 2.67 1.85
CA GLY A 149 4.35 2.27 0.45
C GLY A 149 3.39 1.09 0.29
N CYS A 150 3.60 0.02 1.04
CA CYS A 150 2.74 -1.17 1.02
C CYS A 150 1.31 -0.89 1.50
N ASP A 151 1.08 0.23 2.18
CA ASP A 151 -0.22 0.58 2.73
C ASP A 151 -0.98 1.58 1.85
N ILE A 152 -0.26 2.52 1.24
CA ILE A 152 -0.82 3.66 0.49
C ILE A 152 -0.91 3.42 -1.02
N PHE A 153 -0.13 2.47 -1.55
CA PHE A 153 -0.24 2.01 -2.92
C PHE A 153 -1.00 0.70 -2.96
N GLU A 154 -2.07 0.68 -3.75
CA GLU A 154 -2.82 -0.51 -4.10
C GLU A 154 -2.43 -0.95 -5.52
N ILE A 155 -2.26 -2.25 -5.74
CA ILE A 155 -1.83 -2.78 -7.04
C ILE A 155 -3.00 -3.46 -7.72
N PHE A 156 -3.21 -3.15 -8.99
CA PHE A 156 -4.29 -3.68 -9.81
C PHE A 156 -3.74 -4.37 -11.05
N SER A 157 -4.38 -5.43 -11.49
CA SER A 157 -4.13 -6.03 -12.79
C SER A 157 -4.60 -5.12 -13.93
N ASN A 158 -4.21 -5.44 -15.17
CA ASN A 158 -4.69 -4.72 -16.35
C ASN A 158 -6.23 -4.77 -16.52
N SER A 159 -6.91 -5.70 -15.83
CA SER A 159 -8.37 -5.81 -15.80
C SER A 159 -9.00 -5.15 -14.57
N PHE A 160 -8.26 -4.27 -13.87
CA PHE A 160 -8.73 -3.56 -12.67
C PHE A 160 -9.16 -4.46 -11.51
N VAL A 161 -8.52 -5.64 -11.40
CA VAL A 161 -8.66 -6.51 -10.22
C VAL A 161 -7.50 -6.27 -9.28
N GLU A 162 -7.78 -5.94 -8.02
CA GLU A 162 -6.75 -5.69 -7.01
C GLU A 162 -5.94 -6.97 -6.74
N TYR A 163 -4.63 -6.85 -6.73
CA TYR A 163 -3.73 -7.87 -6.18
C TYR A 163 -3.75 -7.77 -4.66
N GLY A 164 -4.00 -8.90 -3.98
CA GLY A 164 -3.96 -8.94 -2.52
C GLY A 164 -2.62 -8.47 -1.95
N GLN A 165 -2.67 -7.64 -0.91
CA GLN A 165 -1.47 -7.10 -0.29
C GLN A 165 -0.78 -8.14 0.60
N GLY A 166 0.17 -8.88 0.02
CA GLY A 166 1.22 -9.54 0.79
C GLY A 166 2.30 -8.51 1.12
N SER A 167 2.57 -8.27 2.40
CA SER A 167 3.75 -7.49 2.80
C SER A 167 5.01 -8.29 2.43
N ILE A 168 5.48 -8.15 1.20
CA ILE A 168 6.72 -8.76 0.72
C ILE A 168 7.86 -7.83 1.12
N GLU A 169 8.75 -8.35 1.97
CA GLU A 169 9.97 -7.63 2.33
C GLU A 169 10.82 -7.46 1.07
N GLY A 170 11.05 -6.19 0.69
CA GLY A 170 11.75 -5.79 -0.52
C GLY A 170 13.13 -5.20 -0.24
N PRO A 171 13.89 -4.84 -1.30
CA PRO A 171 15.18 -4.20 -1.13
C PRO A 171 15.08 -2.88 -0.37
N GLY A 172 16.12 -2.55 0.38
CA GLY A 172 16.25 -1.28 1.07
C GLY A 172 16.69 -0.13 0.13
N PRO A 173 16.34 1.13 0.43
CA PRO A 173 15.42 1.54 1.49
C PRO A 173 13.95 1.25 1.12
N VAL A 174 13.17 0.76 2.07
CA VAL A 174 11.72 0.59 1.90
C VAL A 174 11.07 1.97 1.83
N LEU A 175 10.04 2.15 1.00
CA LEU A 175 9.27 3.39 0.94
C LEU A 175 8.41 3.54 2.21
N LYS A 176 9.03 3.97 3.31
CA LYS A 176 8.37 4.17 4.59
C LYS A 176 9.06 5.26 5.41
N GLY A 177 8.29 6.16 5.99
CA GLY A 177 8.81 7.24 6.82
C GLY A 177 7.80 8.36 7.02
N GLU A 178 8.26 9.46 7.58
CA GLU A 178 7.50 10.70 7.72
C GLU A 178 8.23 11.79 6.93
N ILE A 179 7.49 12.63 6.22
CA ILE A 179 8.04 13.75 5.45
C ILE A 179 7.35 15.05 5.87
N ASN A 180 8.13 16.08 6.19
CA ASN A 180 7.64 17.44 6.40
C ASN A 180 7.53 18.19 5.08
N GLU A 181 6.86 19.34 5.09
CA GLU A 181 6.81 20.22 3.92
C GLU A 181 8.21 20.52 3.36
N GLY A 182 8.36 20.36 2.03
CA GLY A 182 9.62 20.51 1.32
C GLY A 182 10.53 19.27 1.35
N GLU A 183 10.22 18.26 2.16
CA GLU A 183 10.98 17.01 2.21
C GLU A 183 10.47 15.98 1.20
N SER A 184 11.30 14.97 0.95
CA SER A 184 10.99 13.87 0.04
C SER A 184 11.51 12.55 0.59
N LEU A 185 10.79 11.49 0.26
CA LEU A 185 11.15 10.11 0.58
C LEU A 185 11.16 9.30 -0.72
N THR A 186 12.26 8.60 -0.97
CA THR A 186 12.37 7.62 -2.06
C THR A 186 12.62 6.26 -1.47
N GLY A 187 11.96 5.24 -2.01
CA GLY A 187 12.16 3.87 -1.58
C GLY A 187 11.52 2.85 -2.50
N TYR A 188 11.67 1.60 -2.13
CA TYR A 188 11.16 0.45 -2.86
C TYR A 188 9.93 -0.16 -2.20
N MET A 189 9.11 -0.77 -3.04
CA MET A 189 7.97 -1.62 -2.68
C MET A 189 8.06 -2.90 -3.51
N SER A 190 7.61 -4.02 -2.97
CA SER A 190 7.68 -5.32 -3.63
C SER A 190 6.34 -6.01 -3.64
N PHE A 191 5.99 -6.60 -4.78
CA PHE A 191 4.69 -7.21 -5.05
C PHE A 191 4.85 -8.55 -5.78
N LEU A 192 3.86 -9.43 -5.65
CA LEU A 192 3.69 -10.61 -6.52
C LEU A 192 2.55 -10.32 -7.51
N VAL A 193 2.84 -10.43 -8.80
CA VAL A 193 1.88 -10.20 -9.89
C VAL A 193 1.84 -11.39 -10.84
N ASP A 194 0.82 -11.47 -11.69
CA ASP A 194 0.78 -12.50 -12.74
C ASP A 194 1.85 -12.25 -13.80
N ILE A 195 2.51 -13.33 -14.23
CA ILE A 195 3.50 -13.28 -15.32
C ILE A 195 2.81 -12.75 -16.58
N GLY A 196 3.41 -11.72 -17.18
CA GLY A 196 2.92 -11.14 -18.44
C GLY A 196 1.72 -10.20 -18.30
N ASP A 197 1.23 -9.94 -17.08
CA ASP A 197 0.24 -8.88 -16.86
C ASP A 197 0.87 -7.49 -17.02
N ALA A 198 0.02 -6.45 -17.15
CA ALA A 198 0.38 -5.04 -17.18
C ALA A 198 -0.23 -4.31 -15.96
N PRO A 199 0.34 -4.48 -14.76
CA PRO A 199 -0.27 -3.97 -13.54
C PRO A 199 -0.20 -2.44 -13.45
N MET A 200 -1.03 -1.90 -12.58
CA MET A 200 -1.08 -0.49 -12.22
C MET A 200 -0.94 -0.32 -10.71
N ALA A 201 -0.27 0.74 -10.28
CA ALA A 201 -0.29 1.18 -8.89
C ALA A 201 -1.25 2.36 -8.73
N VAL A 202 -2.01 2.39 -7.65
CA VAL A 202 -2.90 3.51 -7.33
C VAL A 202 -2.54 4.10 -5.99
N PHE A 203 -2.34 5.41 -5.96
CA PHE A 203 -2.04 6.17 -4.76
C PHE A 203 -3.27 6.95 -4.29
N GLY A 204 -3.63 6.80 -3.01
CA GLY A 204 -4.60 7.68 -2.34
C GLY A 204 -6.05 7.54 -2.83
N ARG A 205 -6.51 6.32 -3.12
CA ARG A 205 -7.93 6.06 -3.42
C ARG A 205 -8.80 6.35 -2.20
N ASN A 206 -10.04 6.78 -2.46
CA ASN A 206 -11.05 6.91 -1.42
C ASN A 206 -11.54 5.53 -0.96
N TYR A 207 -12.16 5.49 0.22
CA TYR A 207 -12.70 4.26 0.79
C TYR A 207 -13.77 3.58 -0.10
N ASP A 208 -14.51 4.35 -0.90
CA ASP A 208 -15.49 3.85 -1.86
C ASP A 208 -14.86 3.34 -3.17
N GLY A 209 -13.53 3.35 -3.26
CA GLY A 209 -12.75 2.94 -4.43
C GLY A 209 -12.62 4.01 -5.51
N SER A 210 -13.20 5.20 -5.32
CA SER A 210 -13.07 6.30 -6.27
C SER A 210 -11.74 7.06 -6.16
N GLY A 211 -11.39 7.80 -7.21
CA GLY A 211 -10.24 8.68 -7.22
C GLY A 211 -8.89 7.96 -7.23
N GLY A 212 -7.92 8.58 -6.56
CA GLY A 212 -6.52 8.18 -6.59
C GLY A 212 -5.79 8.57 -7.86
N ILE A 213 -4.46 8.45 -7.82
CA ILE A 213 -3.60 8.64 -8.99
C ILE A 213 -3.16 7.26 -9.47
N TRP A 214 -3.47 6.94 -10.71
CA TRP A 214 -3.14 5.68 -11.34
C TRP A 214 -1.82 5.80 -12.08
N PHE A 215 -0.92 4.84 -11.85
CA PHE A 215 0.37 4.76 -12.51
C PHE A 215 0.51 3.43 -13.24
N ALA A 216 0.98 3.47 -14.49
CA ALA A 216 1.42 2.27 -15.19
C ALA A 216 2.67 1.70 -14.51
N LEU A 217 2.76 0.37 -14.42
CA LEU A 217 3.95 -0.36 -13.97
C LEU A 217 4.62 -1.16 -15.10
N TYR A 218 4.46 -0.68 -16.34
CA TYR A 218 4.95 -1.30 -17.58
C TYR A 218 5.58 -0.28 -18.52
#